data_AF-A0AAE9CWG0-F1
#
_entry.id   AF-A0AAE9CWG0-F1
#
_cell.length_a   1.000
_cell.length_b   1.000
_cell.length_c   1.000
_cell.angle_alpha   90.00
_cell.angle_beta   90.00
_cell.angle_gamma   90.00
#
_symmetry.space_group_name_H-M   'P 1'
#
loop_
_entity.id
_entity.type
_entity.pdbx_description
1 polymer ?
#
loop_
_entity_poly.entity_id
_entity_poly.type
_entity_poly.pdbx_seq_one_letter_code
_entity_poly.pdbx_strand_id
1 'polypeptide(L)'
;MKYLFFLALFTTISPCVSSEDPDDLLQFIIDSYAKPCEAELNAVKTCLHSTASNLNISEGYNMFLDKELMISVIEEFENSTCFGPSECANLKVAKYVYDAVMYIGFKVYQQGFGCIENTSLETYQDIGQHCVNLILVSGQIKERSIDSFIDMLKPMVQCMVPRLVCTDTQKSALFAASYRAIDLVDGFIHPEKIRNTLQLSESDISNEEIASALNIFP
;
A
#
# COMPACT_ATOMS: atom_id res chain seq x y z
N MET A 1 -2.31 -9.14 -15.82
CA MET A 1 -0.94 -9.11 -15.26
C MET A 1 -0.27 -7.73 -15.27
N LYS A 2 -0.54 -6.78 -16.21
CA LYS A 2 -0.23 -5.33 -16.00
C LYS A 2 -0.68 -4.85 -14.63
N TYR A 3 -1.85 -5.33 -14.29
CA TYR A 3 -2.61 -4.95 -13.12
C TYR A 3 -2.25 -5.77 -11.90
N LEU A 4 -1.41 -6.82 -12.00
CA LEU A 4 -1.02 -7.60 -10.82
C LEU A 4 0.09 -6.91 -10.01
N PHE A 5 0.84 -5.97 -10.58
CA PHE A 5 1.81 -5.19 -9.81
C PHE A 5 1.14 -4.02 -9.06
N PHE A 6 0.07 -3.45 -9.62
CA PHE A 6 -0.77 -2.43 -8.96
C PHE A 6 -1.87 -3.06 -8.08
N LEU A 7 -2.49 -4.17 -8.50
CA LEU A 7 -3.35 -5.00 -7.64
C LEU A 7 -2.52 -5.65 -6.54
N ALA A 8 -1.35 -6.25 -6.74
CA ALA A 8 -0.59 -6.79 -5.59
C ALA A 8 -0.12 -5.71 -4.59
N LEU A 9 -0.38 -4.43 -4.86
CA LEU A 9 -0.21 -3.32 -3.92
C LEU A 9 -1.51 -2.82 -3.29
N PHE A 10 -2.66 -3.00 -3.97
CA PHE A 10 -3.99 -2.62 -3.49
C PHE A 10 -4.84 -3.82 -3.01
N THR A 11 -4.75 -4.98 -3.65
CA THR A 11 -5.34 -6.27 -3.26
C THR A 11 -4.51 -7.07 -2.26
N THR A 12 -3.33 -6.61 -1.84
CA THR A 12 -2.76 -7.06 -0.56
C THR A 12 -3.44 -6.39 0.63
N ILE A 13 -4.23 -5.34 0.40
CA ILE A 13 -5.03 -4.67 1.43
C ILE A 13 -6.46 -5.24 1.49
N SER A 14 -6.91 -6.00 0.48
CA SER A 14 -8.20 -6.71 0.53
C SER A 14 -8.24 -7.81 -0.55
N PRO A 15 -8.44 -9.13 -0.26
CA PRO A 15 -8.60 -9.82 1.02
C PRO A 15 -7.57 -10.96 1.23
N CYS A 16 -6.90 -10.97 2.37
CA CYS A 16 -6.34 -12.19 2.96
C CYS A 16 -7.47 -12.98 3.67
N VAL A 17 -8.61 -13.18 3.01
CA VAL A 17 -9.73 -14.00 3.52
C VAL A 17 -10.40 -14.68 2.32
N SER A 18 -9.95 -15.89 2.01
CA SER A 18 -10.76 -16.85 1.29
C SER A 18 -11.24 -17.91 2.26
N SER A 19 -12.41 -17.69 2.86
CA SER A 19 -13.36 -18.74 3.28
C SER A 19 -14.46 -18.10 4.12
N GLU A 20 -15.70 -18.31 3.70
CA GLU A 20 -16.90 -18.51 4.52
C GLU A 20 -16.90 -17.84 5.92
N ASP A 21 -17.66 -16.75 6.04
CA ASP A 21 -17.95 -15.92 7.23
C ASP A 21 -16.76 -15.30 7.99
N PRO A 22 -16.29 -14.09 7.59
CA PRO A 22 -15.17 -13.39 8.25
C PRO A 22 -15.54 -12.61 9.52
N ASP A 23 -16.83 -12.38 9.78
CA ASP A 23 -17.24 -11.30 10.68
C ASP A 23 -17.11 -11.65 12.17
N ASP A 24 -17.27 -12.91 12.58
CA ASP A 24 -17.35 -13.25 14.02
C ASP A 24 -15.98 -13.40 14.72
N LEU A 25 -14.92 -13.78 14.00
CA LEU A 25 -13.61 -14.05 14.62
C LEU A 25 -12.72 -12.80 14.67
N LEU A 26 -12.86 -11.90 13.69
CA LEU A 26 -12.24 -10.57 13.74
C LEU A 26 -12.90 -9.69 14.81
N GLN A 27 -14.23 -9.72 14.92
CA GLN A 27 -14.96 -8.96 15.94
C GLN A 27 -14.62 -9.45 17.36
N PHE A 28 -14.45 -10.77 17.55
CA PHE A 28 -14.03 -11.34 18.84
C PHE A 28 -12.61 -10.94 19.25
N ILE A 29 -11.68 -10.78 18.30
CA ILE A 29 -10.31 -10.32 18.58
C ILE A 29 -10.29 -8.81 18.88
N ILE A 30 -11.06 -8.01 18.12
CA ILE A 30 -11.24 -6.56 18.33
C ILE A 30 -11.85 -6.27 19.71
N ASP A 31 -12.87 -7.04 20.12
CA ASP A 31 -13.55 -6.85 21.41
C ASP A 31 -12.68 -7.28 22.61
N SER A 32 -11.60 -8.03 22.39
CA SER A 32 -10.75 -8.56 23.47
C SER A 32 -9.57 -7.66 23.88
N TYR A 33 -9.20 -6.66 23.07
CA TYR A 33 -8.05 -5.78 23.35
C TYR A 33 -8.36 -4.31 23.02
N ALA A 34 -8.89 -3.59 24.01
CA ALA A 34 -8.91 -2.13 23.98
C ALA A 34 -8.51 -1.59 25.36
N LYS A 35 -7.74 -0.47 25.41
CA LYS A 35 -8.15 0.65 26.29
C LYS A 35 -7.46 2.03 26.17
N PRO A 36 -6.35 2.27 25.46
CA PRO A 36 -6.06 3.62 25.00
C PRO A 36 -6.16 3.68 23.47
N CYS A 37 -6.82 4.71 22.93
CA CYS A 37 -6.90 5.09 21.51
C CYS A 37 -8.04 4.63 20.62
N GLU A 38 -8.87 3.65 21.03
CA GLU A 38 -9.90 3.12 20.12
C GLU A 38 -10.86 4.21 19.61
N ALA A 39 -11.26 5.14 20.49
CA ALA A 39 -12.11 6.27 20.14
C ALA A 39 -11.46 7.21 19.11
N GLU A 40 -10.15 7.47 19.23
CA GLU A 40 -9.41 8.30 18.28
C GLU A 40 -9.29 7.61 16.92
N LEU A 41 -8.98 6.30 16.93
CA LEU A 41 -8.90 5.51 15.70
C LEU A 41 -10.25 5.42 14.99
N ASN A 42 -11.33 5.19 15.73
CA ASN A 42 -12.70 5.15 15.19
C ASN A 42 -13.15 6.52 14.65
N ALA A 43 -12.73 7.62 15.28
CA ALA A 43 -12.99 8.96 14.76
C ALA A 43 -12.30 9.19 13.41
N VAL A 44 -11.05 8.74 13.27
CA VAL A 44 -10.30 8.81 12.00
C VAL A 44 -10.95 7.94 10.92
N LYS A 45 -11.30 6.68 11.23
CA LYS A 45 -12.02 5.79 10.29
C LYS A 45 -13.32 6.44 9.80
N THR A 46 -14.10 6.99 10.72
CA THR A 46 -15.36 7.70 10.40
C THR A 46 -15.11 8.89 9.48
N CYS A 47 -14.08 9.69 9.76
CA CYS A 47 -13.71 10.82 8.93
C CYS A 47 -13.31 10.39 7.52
N LEU A 48 -12.42 9.41 7.39
CA LEU A 48 -11.97 8.89 6.09
C LEU A 48 -13.14 8.32 5.27
N HIS A 49 -14.06 7.59 5.92
CA HIS A 49 -15.26 7.09 5.26
C HIS A 49 -16.16 8.22 4.75
N SER A 50 -16.32 9.29 5.53
CA SER A 50 -17.07 10.48 5.12
C SER A 50 -16.42 11.17 3.91
N THR A 51 -15.09 11.28 3.90
CA THR A 51 -14.32 11.82 2.77
C THR A 51 -14.52 10.97 1.52
N ALA A 52 -14.44 9.63 1.64
CA ALA A 52 -14.68 8.71 0.52
C ALA A 52 -16.10 8.84 -0.06
N SER A 53 -17.11 8.98 0.81
CA SER A 53 -18.52 9.05 0.41
C SER A 53 -18.84 10.29 -0.45
N ASN A 54 -18.07 11.38 -0.30
CA ASN A 54 -18.26 12.61 -1.09
C ASN A 54 -17.80 12.46 -2.55
N LEU A 55 -16.97 11.45 -2.84
CA LEU A 55 -16.28 11.32 -4.14
C LEU A 55 -17.09 10.54 -5.19
N ASN A 56 -18.30 10.06 -4.86
CA ASN A 56 -19.20 9.29 -5.74
C ASN A 56 -18.45 8.28 -6.64
N ILE A 57 -17.51 7.55 -6.03
CA ILE A 57 -16.59 6.66 -6.73
C ILE A 57 -17.37 5.41 -7.16
N SER A 58 -17.42 5.12 -8.47
CA SER A 58 -17.92 3.82 -8.92
C SER A 58 -16.91 2.75 -8.53
N GLU A 59 -17.33 1.66 -7.89
CA GLU A 59 -16.52 0.50 -7.44
C GLU A 59 -15.91 -0.35 -8.59
N GLY A 60 -15.63 0.27 -9.74
CA GLY A 60 -15.08 -0.39 -10.91
C GLY A 60 -13.57 -0.24 -11.00
N TYR A 61 -12.89 -1.32 -11.39
CA TYR A 61 -11.46 -1.35 -11.72
C TYR A 61 -10.98 -0.20 -12.63
N ASN A 62 -11.86 0.31 -13.50
CA ASN A 62 -11.57 1.42 -14.40
C ASN A 62 -11.28 2.75 -13.68
N MET A 63 -11.70 2.92 -12.42
CA MET A 63 -11.41 4.13 -11.64
C MET A 63 -9.91 4.38 -11.50
N PHE A 64 -9.11 3.33 -11.33
CA PHE A 64 -7.66 3.45 -11.15
C PHE A 64 -6.93 3.83 -12.44
N LEU A 65 -7.63 3.79 -13.58
CA LEU A 65 -7.15 4.23 -14.89
C LEU A 65 -7.67 5.63 -15.26
N ASP A 66 -8.58 6.20 -14.46
CA ASP A 66 -8.99 7.59 -14.61
C ASP A 66 -8.05 8.47 -13.79
N LYS A 67 -7.04 9.04 -14.47
CA LYS A 67 -6.04 9.90 -13.86
C LYS A 67 -6.65 11.08 -13.11
N GLU A 68 -7.62 11.76 -13.72
CA GLU A 68 -8.18 12.99 -13.17
C GLU A 68 -9.09 12.70 -11.98
N LEU A 69 -9.84 11.60 -12.04
CA LEU A 69 -10.57 11.08 -10.88
C LEU A 69 -9.61 10.75 -9.73
N MET A 70 -8.54 10.00 -9.99
CA MET A 70 -7.60 9.61 -8.94
C MET A 70 -6.82 10.79 -8.36
N ILE A 71 -6.48 11.81 -9.16
CA ILE A 71 -5.95 13.08 -8.66
C ILE A 71 -6.96 13.74 -7.73
N SER A 72 -8.23 13.84 -8.13
CA SER A 72 -9.29 14.43 -7.30
C SER A 72 -9.46 13.68 -5.97
N VAL A 73 -9.40 12.34 -6.01
CA VAL A 73 -9.44 11.49 -4.80
C VAL A 73 -8.26 11.81 -3.89
N ILE A 74 -7.03 11.85 -4.42
CA ILE A 74 -5.83 12.15 -3.62
C ILE A 74 -5.93 13.53 -2.99
N GLU A 75 -6.35 14.54 -3.75
CA GLU A 75 -6.47 15.91 -3.26
C GLU A 75 -7.53 16.02 -2.15
N GLU A 76 -8.67 15.34 -2.29
CA GLU A 76 -9.73 15.33 -1.27
C GLU A 76 -9.26 14.69 0.04
N PHE A 77 -8.54 13.56 -0.05
CA PHE A 77 -7.95 12.93 1.13
C PHE A 77 -6.84 13.80 1.72
N GLU A 78 -5.89 14.30 0.93
CA GLU A 78 -4.79 15.14 1.41
C GLU A 78 -5.28 16.40 2.16
N ASN A 79 -6.40 16.98 1.70
CA ASN A 79 -7.03 18.12 2.36
C ASN A 79 -7.91 17.74 3.56
N SER A 80 -8.14 16.45 3.80
CA SER A 80 -8.91 16.00 4.96
C SER A 80 -8.15 16.26 6.26
N THR A 81 -8.88 16.75 7.27
CA THR A 81 -8.32 16.96 8.62
C THR A 81 -8.49 15.72 9.50
N CYS A 82 -8.58 14.53 8.90
CA CYS A 82 -8.89 13.30 9.62
C CYS A 82 -7.81 12.89 10.62
N PHE A 83 -6.56 13.30 10.38
CA PHE A 83 -5.45 13.07 11.28
C PHE A 83 -5.08 14.36 12.03
N GLY A 84 -5.33 14.39 13.33
CA GLY A 84 -4.83 15.41 14.25
C GLY A 84 -3.56 14.97 14.99
N PRO A 85 -2.94 15.87 15.77
CA PRO A 85 -1.88 15.50 16.70
C PRO A 85 -2.39 14.46 17.70
N SER A 86 -1.68 13.34 17.84
CA SER A 86 -2.00 12.30 18.80
C SER A 86 -0.75 11.60 19.28
N GLU A 87 -0.72 11.24 20.55
CA GLU A 87 0.33 10.39 21.12
C GLU A 87 0.05 8.90 20.96
N CYS A 88 -1.14 8.56 20.47
CA CYS A 88 -1.55 7.19 20.28
C CYS A 88 -0.65 6.42 19.29
N ALA A 89 -0.15 5.26 19.71
CA ALA A 89 0.60 4.35 18.85
C ALA A 89 -0.22 3.86 17.64
N ASN A 90 -1.47 3.40 17.85
CA ASN A 90 -2.35 2.95 16.76
C ASN A 90 -2.61 4.07 15.73
N LEU A 91 -2.76 5.32 16.20
CA LEU A 91 -2.97 6.44 15.29
C LEU A 91 -1.70 6.81 14.54
N LYS A 92 -0.52 6.71 15.17
CA LYS A 92 0.78 6.88 14.51
C LYS A 92 0.97 5.84 13.40
N VAL A 93 0.57 4.58 13.63
CA VAL A 93 0.57 3.52 12.60
C VAL A 93 -0.41 3.83 11.48
N ALA A 94 -1.67 4.12 11.80
CA ALA A 94 -2.69 4.47 10.82
C ALA A 94 -2.25 5.66 9.94
N LYS A 95 -1.69 6.70 10.57
CA LYS A 95 -1.15 7.86 9.88
C LYS A 95 0.02 7.51 8.97
N TYR A 96 0.93 6.63 9.43
CA TYR A 96 2.06 6.18 8.62
C TYR A 96 1.61 5.49 7.33
N VAL A 97 0.60 4.62 7.41
CA VAL A 97 0.01 3.97 6.22
C VAL A 97 -0.66 5.00 5.33
N TYR A 98 -1.47 5.87 5.91
CA TYR A 98 -2.17 6.92 5.20
C TYR A 98 -1.22 7.82 4.40
N ASP A 99 -0.19 8.37 5.06
CA ASP A 99 0.82 9.23 4.44
C ASP A 99 1.57 8.47 3.32
N ALA A 100 1.80 7.17 3.49
CA ALA A 100 2.42 6.34 2.46
C ALA A 100 1.53 6.15 1.23
N VAL A 101 0.24 5.85 1.42
CA VAL A 101 -0.73 5.68 0.32
C VAL A 101 -0.89 6.98 -0.44
N MET A 102 -0.98 8.12 0.25
CA MET A 102 -1.03 9.45 -0.38
C MET A 102 0.24 9.76 -1.16
N TYR A 103 1.41 9.48 -0.60
CA TYR A 103 2.67 9.64 -1.32
C TYR A 103 2.74 8.79 -2.59
N ILE A 104 2.35 7.51 -2.51
CA ILE A 104 2.33 6.60 -3.65
C ILE A 104 1.36 7.13 -4.71
N GLY A 105 0.13 7.49 -4.32
CA GLY A 105 -0.88 8.06 -5.19
C GLY A 105 -0.36 9.30 -5.92
N PHE A 106 0.18 10.27 -5.19
CA PHE A 106 0.76 11.49 -5.75
C PHE A 106 1.84 11.16 -6.79
N LYS A 107 2.80 10.29 -6.45
CA LYS A 107 3.89 9.90 -7.34
C LYS A 107 3.37 9.21 -8.60
N VAL A 108 2.42 8.30 -8.46
CA VAL A 108 1.82 7.58 -9.58
C VAL A 108 1.01 8.52 -10.45
N TYR A 109 -0.03 9.16 -9.91
CA TYR A 109 -1.04 9.83 -10.71
C TYR A 109 -0.62 11.21 -11.22
N GLN A 110 0.18 11.97 -10.46
CA GLN A 110 0.65 13.28 -10.91
C GLN A 110 1.93 13.20 -11.75
N GLN A 111 2.85 12.28 -11.43
CA GLN A 111 4.20 12.28 -12.02
C GLN A 111 4.49 11.06 -12.90
N GLY A 112 3.99 9.87 -12.52
CA GLY A 112 4.29 8.61 -13.19
C GLY A 112 3.26 8.14 -14.22
N PHE A 113 2.03 8.66 -14.20
CA PHE A 113 0.88 8.03 -14.85
C PHE A 113 1.04 7.92 -16.36
N GLY A 114 1.58 8.97 -16.99
CA GLY A 114 1.84 8.94 -18.43
C GLY A 114 2.76 7.81 -18.87
N CYS A 115 3.63 7.29 -17.99
CA CYS A 115 4.42 6.10 -18.29
C CYS A 115 3.60 4.80 -18.25
N ILE A 116 2.64 4.73 -17.32
CA ILE A 116 1.72 3.59 -17.19
C ILE A 116 0.77 3.53 -18.38
N GLU A 117 0.16 4.66 -18.70
CA GLU A 117 -0.80 4.81 -19.79
C GLU A 117 -0.18 4.48 -21.16
N ASN A 118 1.03 4.97 -21.42
CA ASN A 118 1.69 4.82 -22.73
C ASN A 118 2.44 3.49 -22.92
N THR A 119 2.57 2.67 -21.87
CA THR A 119 3.26 1.37 -21.98
C THR A 119 2.25 0.26 -22.20
N SER A 120 2.42 -0.54 -23.27
CA SER A 120 1.51 -1.64 -23.61
C SER A 120 1.58 -2.79 -22.59
N LEU A 121 0.56 -3.66 -22.57
CA LEU A 121 0.53 -4.82 -21.65
C LEU A 121 1.68 -5.77 -21.93
N GLU A 122 1.87 -6.06 -23.19
CA GLU A 122 2.93 -6.90 -23.72
C GLU A 122 4.30 -6.36 -23.31
N THR A 123 4.56 -5.06 -23.49
CA THR A 123 5.82 -4.44 -23.08
C THR A 123 6.09 -4.58 -21.59
N TYR A 124 5.08 -4.40 -20.73
CA TYR A 124 5.25 -4.63 -19.29
C TYR A 124 5.56 -6.09 -18.96
N GLN A 125 4.88 -7.03 -19.63
CA GLN A 125 5.08 -8.47 -19.43
C GLN A 125 6.47 -8.90 -19.87
N ASP A 126 6.94 -8.42 -21.03
CA ASP A 126 8.26 -8.75 -21.55
C ASP A 126 9.38 -8.22 -20.65
N ILE A 127 9.28 -6.95 -20.22
CA ILE A 127 10.23 -6.34 -19.27
C ILE A 127 10.19 -7.10 -17.94
N GLY A 128 9.01 -7.41 -17.42
CA GLY A 128 8.84 -8.15 -16.17
C GLY A 128 9.45 -9.55 -16.24
N GLN A 129 9.13 -10.32 -17.27
CA GLN A 129 9.67 -11.67 -17.47
C GLN A 129 11.19 -11.65 -17.62
N HIS A 130 11.73 -10.68 -18.36
CA HIS A 130 13.17 -10.50 -18.49
C HIS A 130 13.83 -10.26 -17.12
N CYS A 131 13.25 -9.37 -16.30
CA CYS A 131 13.78 -9.06 -14.98
C CYS A 131 13.68 -10.23 -13.99
N VAL A 132 12.56 -10.95 -13.98
CA VAL A 132 12.38 -12.17 -13.20
C VAL A 132 13.44 -13.22 -13.59
N ASN A 133 13.64 -13.44 -14.89
CA ASN A 133 14.65 -14.38 -15.39
C ASN A 133 16.07 -13.98 -14.96
N LEU A 134 16.42 -12.70 -15.02
CA LEU A 134 17.73 -12.23 -14.56
C LEU A 134 17.95 -12.51 -13.06
N ILE A 135 16.95 -12.23 -12.23
CA ILE A 135 17.02 -12.45 -10.78
C ILE A 135 17.13 -13.95 -10.48
N LEU A 136 16.32 -14.78 -11.13
CA LEU A 136 16.37 -16.25 -10.97
C LEU A 136 17.74 -16.81 -11.36
N VAL A 137 18.28 -16.42 -12.53
CA VAL A 137 19.58 -16.88 -13.02
C VAL A 137 20.75 -16.41 -12.13
N SER A 138 20.62 -15.24 -11.51
CA SER A 138 21.65 -14.71 -10.60
C SER A 138 21.76 -15.48 -9.27
N GLY A 139 20.83 -16.40 -8.98
CA GLY A 139 20.82 -17.17 -7.73
C GLY A 139 20.46 -16.36 -6.49
N GLN A 140 19.88 -15.16 -6.67
CA GLN A 140 19.35 -14.32 -5.59
C GLN A 140 18.16 -14.98 -4.88
N ILE A 141 17.48 -15.92 -5.54
CA ILE A 141 16.34 -16.66 -5.00
C ILE A 141 16.79 -18.08 -4.68
N LYS A 142 17.09 -18.33 -3.41
CA LYS A 142 17.51 -19.66 -2.94
C LYS A 142 16.36 -20.45 -2.33
N GLU A 143 15.37 -19.75 -1.79
CA GLU A 143 14.23 -20.33 -1.08
C GLU A 143 12.92 -19.78 -1.63
N ARG A 144 11.89 -20.64 -1.67
CA ARG A 144 10.52 -20.23 -2.05
C ARG A 144 9.75 -19.80 -0.80
N SER A 145 10.20 -18.71 -0.16
CA SER A 145 9.53 -18.09 1.00
C SER A 145 8.92 -16.73 0.64
N ILE A 146 7.98 -16.27 1.45
CA ILE A 146 7.40 -14.93 1.33
C ILE A 146 8.48 -13.86 1.52
N ASP A 147 9.35 -14.02 2.51
CA ASP A 147 10.47 -13.11 2.77
C ASP A 147 11.40 -13.00 1.56
N SER A 148 11.73 -14.15 0.94
CA SER A 148 12.51 -14.17 -0.30
C SER A 148 11.80 -13.41 -1.41
N PHE A 149 10.46 -13.50 -1.51
CA PHE A 149 9.68 -12.77 -2.50
C PHE A 149 9.71 -11.25 -2.26
N ILE A 150 9.54 -10.79 -1.02
CA ILE A 150 9.63 -9.37 -0.67
C ILE A 150 11.01 -8.81 -1.01
N ASP A 151 12.06 -9.54 -0.65
CA ASP A 151 13.46 -9.15 -0.90
C ASP A 151 13.76 -8.99 -2.41
N MET A 152 13.02 -9.68 -3.28
CA MET A 152 13.14 -9.54 -4.74
C MET A 152 12.41 -8.32 -5.32
N LEU A 153 11.41 -7.77 -4.64
CA LEU A 153 10.55 -6.74 -5.23
C LEU A 153 11.35 -5.49 -5.59
N LYS A 154 12.27 -5.04 -4.71
CA LYS A 154 13.13 -3.87 -4.97
C LYS A 154 14.10 -4.11 -6.14
N PRO A 155 14.87 -5.23 -6.19
CA PRO A 155 15.64 -5.61 -7.36
C PRO A 155 14.82 -5.69 -8.67
N MET A 156 13.58 -6.20 -8.60
CA MET A 156 12.68 -6.20 -9.76
C MET A 156 12.38 -4.78 -10.24
N VAL A 157 12.04 -3.86 -9.33
CA VAL A 157 11.81 -2.45 -9.68
C VAL A 157 13.06 -1.81 -10.30
N GLN A 158 14.24 -2.06 -9.71
CA GLN A 158 15.54 -1.59 -10.24
C GLN A 158 15.83 -2.14 -11.65
N CYS A 159 15.32 -3.32 -11.98
CA CYS A 159 15.44 -3.86 -13.32
C CYS A 159 14.36 -3.30 -14.28
N MET A 160 13.11 -3.24 -13.84
CA MET A 160 11.97 -2.92 -14.71
C MET A 160 11.90 -1.44 -15.06
N VAL A 161 11.97 -0.55 -14.08
CA VAL A 161 11.72 0.89 -14.28
C VAL A 161 12.69 1.53 -15.30
N PRO A 162 14.01 1.26 -15.27
CA PRO A 162 14.92 1.81 -16.27
C PRO A 162 14.62 1.39 -17.71
N ARG A 163 14.02 0.21 -17.90
CA ARG A 163 13.69 -0.38 -19.20
C ARG A 163 12.39 0.16 -19.80
N LEU A 164 11.59 0.90 -19.03
CA LEU A 164 10.39 1.55 -19.55
C LEU A 164 10.77 2.70 -20.51
N VAL A 165 9.99 2.87 -21.57
CA VAL A 165 10.18 3.97 -22.54
C VAL A 165 9.44 5.21 -22.02
N CYS A 166 9.99 5.81 -20.98
CA CYS A 166 9.39 6.93 -20.24
C CYS A 166 10.44 8.02 -19.94
N THR A 167 9.98 9.21 -19.56
CA THR A 167 10.89 10.30 -19.15
C THR A 167 11.57 9.97 -17.82
N ASP A 168 12.73 10.58 -17.55
CA ASP A 168 13.44 10.37 -16.29
C ASP A 168 12.60 10.78 -15.08
N THR A 169 11.80 11.85 -15.19
CA THR A 169 10.85 12.27 -14.16
C THR A 169 9.81 11.18 -13.87
N GLN A 170 9.21 10.60 -14.91
CA GLN A 170 8.25 9.51 -14.76
C GLN A 170 8.88 8.26 -14.15
N LYS A 171 10.08 7.89 -14.61
CA LYS A 171 10.83 6.76 -14.07
C LYS A 171 11.16 6.97 -12.59
N SER A 172 11.66 8.14 -12.23
CA SER A 172 11.99 8.47 -10.84
C SER A 172 10.74 8.44 -9.95
N ALA A 173 9.59 8.88 -10.46
CA ALA A 173 8.33 8.83 -9.73
C ALA A 173 7.85 7.39 -9.53
N LEU A 174 7.87 6.56 -10.57
CA LEU A 174 7.52 5.14 -10.48
C LEU A 174 8.46 4.38 -9.55
N PHE A 175 9.76 4.66 -9.60
CA PHE A 175 10.74 4.06 -8.70
C PHE A 175 10.41 4.39 -7.24
N ALA A 176 10.19 5.67 -6.92
CA ALA A 176 9.85 6.11 -5.57
C ALA A 176 8.53 5.53 -5.07
N ALA A 177 7.49 5.53 -5.93
CA ALA A 177 6.20 4.93 -5.62
C ALA A 177 6.34 3.45 -5.31
N SER A 178 6.98 2.68 -6.21
CA SER A 178 7.17 1.24 -6.04
C SER A 178 7.99 0.88 -4.80
N TYR A 179 9.02 1.66 -4.47
CA TYR A 179 9.78 1.43 -3.23
C TYR A 179 8.93 1.65 -1.98
N ARG A 180 8.18 2.77 -1.92
CA ARG A 180 7.32 3.07 -0.78
C ARG A 180 6.22 2.02 -0.60
N ALA A 181 5.69 1.56 -1.73
CA ALA A 181 4.76 0.45 -1.83
C ALA A 181 5.33 -0.86 -1.25
N ILE A 182 6.56 -1.22 -1.65
CA ILE A 182 7.23 -2.42 -1.14
C ILE A 182 7.48 -2.29 0.36
N ASP A 183 7.90 -1.12 0.84
CA ASP A 183 8.10 -0.88 2.28
C ASP A 183 6.80 -1.04 3.08
N LEU A 184 5.65 -0.67 2.51
CA LEU A 184 4.36 -0.94 3.12
C LEU A 184 4.09 -2.44 3.18
N VAL A 185 4.13 -3.16 2.04
CA VAL A 185 3.89 -4.61 1.99
C VAL A 185 4.82 -5.37 2.94
N ASP A 186 6.09 -4.99 2.97
CA ASP A 186 7.07 -5.51 3.92
C ASP A 186 6.65 -5.26 5.36
N GLY A 187 6.21 -4.04 5.69
CA GLY A 187 5.68 -3.70 7.01
C GLY A 187 4.36 -4.42 7.38
N PHE A 188 3.51 -4.77 6.41
CA PHE A 188 2.31 -5.57 6.64
C PHE A 188 2.66 -7.01 7.02
N ILE A 189 3.65 -7.60 6.33
CA ILE A 189 4.09 -8.98 6.56
C ILE A 189 4.99 -9.06 7.81
N HIS A 190 5.70 -7.97 8.11
CA HIS A 190 6.61 -7.81 9.23
C HIS A 190 6.26 -6.57 10.08
N PRO A 191 5.16 -6.60 10.88
CA PRO A 191 4.68 -5.47 11.69
C PRO A 191 5.76 -4.84 12.58
N GLU A 192 6.74 -5.62 13.04
CA GLU A 192 7.86 -5.13 13.83
C GLU A 192 8.71 -4.08 13.10
N LYS A 193 8.76 -4.11 11.76
CA LYS A 193 9.46 -3.09 10.96
C LYS A 193 8.75 -1.74 11.02
N ILE A 194 7.41 -1.73 11.03
CA ILE A 194 6.63 -0.49 11.20
C ILE A 194 6.86 0.06 12.59
N ARG A 195 6.79 -0.80 13.62
CA ARG A 195 7.06 -0.44 15.01
C ARG A 195 8.44 0.23 15.16
N ASN A 196 9.48 -0.39 14.60
CA ASN A 196 10.85 0.14 14.63
C ASN A 196 10.97 1.48 13.89
N THR A 197 10.32 1.60 12.72
CA THR A 197 10.30 2.85 11.93
C THR A 197 9.68 4.01 12.71
N LEU A 198 8.64 3.71 13.48
CA LEU A 198 7.94 4.69 14.32
C LEU A 198 8.57 4.89 15.71
N GLN A 199 9.67 4.20 16.00
CA GLN A 199 10.35 4.23 17.30
C GLN A 199 9.41 3.87 18.47
N LEU A 200 8.47 2.97 18.21
CA LEU A 200 7.54 2.45 19.21
C LEU A 200 8.14 1.19 19.86
N SER A 201 7.78 0.92 21.11
CA SER A 201 8.14 -0.31 21.81
C SER A 201 7.02 -1.34 21.72
N GLU A 202 7.32 -2.61 21.99
CA GLU A 202 6.31 -3.68 22.07
C GLU A 202 5.30 -3.43 23.20
N SER A 203 5.67 -2.66 24.23
CA SER A 203 4.75 -2.20 25.26
C SER A 203 3.83 -1.06 24.83
N ASP A 204 4.16 -0.34 23.74
CA ASP A 204 3.31 0.73 23.20
C ASP A 204 2.26 0.19 22.23
N ILE A 205 2.61 -0.84 21.46
CA ILE A 205 1.73 -1.51 20.50
C ILE A 205 2.24 -2.91 20.15
N SER A 206 1.35 -3.90 20.21
CA SER A 206 1.63 -5.28 19.79
C SER A 206 1.62 -5.43 18.26
N ASN A 207 2.12 -6.56 17.75
CA ASN A 207 2.06 -6.83 16.31
C ASN A 207 0.61 -7.02 15.83
N GLU A 208 -0.26 -7.56 16.68
CA GLU A 208 -1.68 -7.75 16.42
C GLU A 208 -2.42 -6.40 16.34
N GLU A 209 -2.08 -5.47 17.23
CA GLU A 209 -2.63 -4.10 17.21
C GLU A 209 -2.15 -3.31 15.99
N ILE A 210 -0.89 -3.49 15.58
CA ILE A 210 -0.40 -2.95 14.30
C ILE A 210 -1.25 -3.52 13.17
N ALA A 211 -1.39 -4.85 13.06
CA ALA A 211 -2.17 -5.48 11.99
C ALA A 211 -3.62 -4.94 11.92
N SER A 212 -4.27 -4.72 13.07
CA SER A 212 -5.60 -4.09 13.15
C SER A 212 -5.58 -2.62 12.68
N ALA A 213 -4.58 -1.84 13.10
CA ALA A 213 -4.40 -0.45 12.69
C ALA A 213 -3.98 -0.30 11.21
N LEU A 214 -3.52 -1.37 10.56
CA LEU A 214 -3.25 -1.38 9.14
C LEU A 214 -4.52 -1.55 8.28
N ASN A 215 -5.62 -2.05 8.87
CA ASN A 215 -6.92 -2.21 8.22
C ASN A 215 -7.81 -0.95 8.40
N ILE A 216 -7.25 0.24 8.15
CA ILE A 216 -7.95 1.53 8.33
C ILE A 216 -8.73 2.00 7.10
N PHE A 217 -8.45 1.41 5.95
CA PHE A 217 -9.18 1.68 4.72
C PHE A 217 -10.26 0.59 4.56
N PRO A 218 -11.52 0.96 4.29
CA PRO A 218 -12.60 0.02 4.05
C PRO A 218 -12.37 -0.82 2.79
#